data_AF-A0A455U859-F1
#
_entry.id   AF-A0A455U859-F1
#
_cell.length_a   1.000
_cell.length_b   1.000
_cell.length_c   1.000
_cell.angle_alpha   90.00
_cell.angle_beta   90.00
_cell.angle_gamma   90.00
#
_symmetry.space_group_name_H-M   'P 1'
#
loop_
_entity.id
_entity.type
_entity.pdbx_description
1 polymer ?
#
loop_
_entity_poly.entity_id
_entity_poly.type
_entity_poly.pdbx_seq_one_letter_code
_entity_poly.pdbx_strand_id
1 'polypeptide(L)'
;MRDNPALRDIPIAIGGSVEQRGVVATCNYPAREFGIHSAMPMAQALKRCPHLTVIRGEMAKYKAVARQVFAIYREVTDLIEPLSLDEAFLDVSEVTLHHGSATLMAEAIRERVSREVGITVSAGVAPNKFLAKIASDWNKPDGLCVITPDKVDSFVQLLSVKRSTALAPARPKSWRGWIFILALICVPAR
;
A
#
# COMPACT_ATOMS: atom_id res chain seq x y z
N MET A 1 -3.96 15.57 -2.05
CA MET A 1 -2.87 15.67 -3.05
C MET A 1 -3.39 15.49 -4.47
N ARG A 2 -4.10 14.39 -4.81
CA ARG A 2 -4.80 14.27 -6.10
C ARG A 2 -5.82 15.38 -6.31
N ASP A 3 -6.75 15.55 -5.37
CA ASP A 3 -7.86 16.53 -5.51
C ASP A 3 -7.49 17.96 -5.08
N ASN A 4 -6.33 18.14 -4.48
CA ASN A 4 -5.76 19.45 -4.18
C ASN A 4 -4.24 19.37 -4.41
N PRO A 5 -3.76 19.79 -5.60
CA PRO A 5 -2.36 19.73 -5.97
C PRO A 5 -1.44 20.58 -5.10
N ALA A 6 -1.93 21.66 -4.47
CA ALA A 6 -1.12 22.50 -3.57
C ALA A 6 -0.60 21.74 -2.33
N LEU A 7 -1.19 20.58 -2.02
CA LEU A 7 -0.78 19.73 -0.90
C LEU A 7 0.34 18.75 -1.23
N ARG A 8 0.85 18.71 -2.47
CA ARG A 8 1.82 17.70 -2.93
C ARG A 8 3.18 17.86 -2.26
N ASP A 9 3.67 19.09 -2.20
CA ASP A 9 5.06 19.38 -1.84
C ASP A 9 5.23 19.98 -0.43
N ILE A 10 4.14 20.04 0.34
CA ILE A 10 4.17 20.47 1.75
C ILE A 10 3.93 19.28 2.69
N PRO A 11 4.46 19.27 3.92
CA PRO A 11 4.21 18.20 4.86
C PRO A 11 2.74 18.22 5.30
N ILE A 12 2.05 17.10 5.06
CA ILE A 12 0.65 16.91 5.48
C ILE A 12 0.48 15.64 6.32
N ALA A 13 -0.46 15.68 7.26
CA ALA A 13 -0.91 14.52 8.01
C ALA A 13 -2.45 14.46 8.04
N ILE A 14 -2.99 13.25 7.90
CA ILE A 14 -4.40 12.97 8.16
C ILE A 14 -4.51 12.50 9.61
N GLY A 15 -5.41 13.09 10.40
CA GLY A 15 -5.59 12.67 11.79
C GLY A 15 -6.56 13.54 12.58
N GLY A 16 -6.73 13.20 13.86
CA GLY A 16 -7.45 14.05 14.82
C GLY A 16 -6.58 15.23 15.26
N SER A 17 -7.22 16.30 15.74
CA SER A 17 -6.50 17.48 16.25
C SER A 17 -5.82 17.20 17.59
N VAL A 18 -4.90 18.08 18.02
CA VAL A 18 -4.19 17.95 19.30
C VAL A 18 -5.14 18.03 20.48
N GLU A 19 -6.14 18.90 20.41
CA GLU A 19 -7.14 19.14 21.46
C GLU A 19 -7.95 17.87 21.76
N GLN A 20 -8.17 17.04 20.74
CA GLN A 20 -8.88 15.76 20.85
C GLN A 20 -7.94 14.59 21.16
N ARG A 21 -6.67 14.86 21.52
CA ARG A 21 -5.62 13.85 21.70
C ARG A 21 -5.48 12.92 20.49
N GLY A 22 -5.61 13.50 19.30
CA GLY A 22 -5.56 12.77 18.04
C GLY A 22 -4.21 12.13 17.76
N VAL A 23 -4.25 11.12 16.89
CA VAL A 23 -3.07 10.45 16.33
C VAL A 23 -3.00 10.68 14.83
N VAL A 24 -1.79 10.60 14.27
CA VAL A 24 -1.57 10.59 12.82
C VAL A 24 -2.10 9.26 12.27
N ALA A 25 -3.14 9.31 11.45
CA ALA A 25 -3.63 8.16 10.71
C ALA A 25 -2.66 7.80 9.57
N THR A 26 -2.27 8.80 8.79
CA THR A 26 -1.23 8.69 7.75
C THR A 26 -0.63 10.07 7.44
N CYS A 27 0.50 10.09 6.75
CA CYS A 27 1.19 11.31 6.33
C CYS A 27 1.91 11.10 4.99
N ASN A 28 2.12 12.20 4.24
CA ASN A 28 2.83 12.14 2.96
C ASN A 28 4.35 12.04 3.15
N TYR A 29 5.08 11.81 2.04
CA TYR A 29 6.54 11.68 2.08
C TYR A 29 7.27 12.92 2.63
N PRO A 30 6.90 14.16 2.24
CA PRO A 30 7.45 15.36 2.88
C PRO A 30 7.32 15.36 4.41
N ALA A 31 6.19 14.93 4.98
CA ALA A 31 6.05 14.79 6.43
C ALA A 31 6.89 13.65 7.02
N ARG A 32 7.09 12.54 6.29
CA ARG A 32 7.92 11.40 6.73
C ARG A 32 9.40 11.77 6.86
N GLU A 33 9.88 12.76 6.12
CA GLU A 33 11.26 13.29 6.25
C GLU A 33 11.52 13.89 7.63
N PHE A 34 10.48 14.43 8.29
CA PHE A 34 10.54 14.88 9.69
C PHE A 34 10.40 13.72 10.71
N GLY A 35 10.42 12.48 10.23
CA GLY A 35 10.22 11.28 11.02
C GLY A 35 8.79 11.08 11.52
N ILE A 36 7.81 11.78 10.92
CA ILE A 36 6.39 11.58 11.23
C ILE A 36 5.94 10.25 10.62
N HIS A 37 5.15 9.48 11.35
CA HIS A 37 4.62 8.19 10.91
C HIS A 37 3.21 7.96 11.47
N SER A 38 2.50 7.00 10.89
CA SER A 38 1.21 6.55 11.40
C SER A 38 1.30 6.11 12.87
N ALA A 39 0.19 6.27 13.59
CA ALA A 39 0.06 6.06 15.04
C ALA A 39 0.90 6.98 15.93
N MET A 40 1.66 7.94 15.38
CA MET A 40 2.32 8.98 16.17
C MET A 40 1.27 9.92 16.79
N PRO A 41 1.40 10.30 18.08
CA PRO A 41 0.56 11.35 18.66
C PRO A 41 0.67 12.67 17.89
N MET A 42 -0.45 13.32 17.57
CA MET A 42 -0.45 14.54 16.74
C MET A 42 0.38 15.66 17.37
N ALA A 43 0.38 15.77 18.70
CA ALA A 43 1.23 16.71 19.43
C ALA A 43 2.73 16.49 19.17
N GLN A 44 3.18 15.23 19.02
CA GLN A 44 4.58 14.94 18.70
C GLN A 44 4.89 15.24 17.23
N ALA A 45 3.94 14.98 16.32
CA ALA A 45 4.09 15.30 14.91
C ALA A 45 4.29 16.81 14.70
N LEU A 46 3.50 17.66 15.37
CA LEU A 46 3.64 19.12 15.31
C LEU A 46 4.91 19.64 15.99
N LYS A 47 5.41 18.96 17.03
CA LYS A 47 6.73 19.28 17.60
C LYS A 47 7.87 19.01 16.61
N ARG A 48 7.76 17.94 15.80
CA ARG A 48 8.75 17.58 14.77
C ARG A 48 8.66 18.48 13.55
N CYS A 49 7.45 18.91 13.19
CA CYS A 49 7.19 19.78 12.05
C CYS A 49 6.14 20.84 12.42
N PRO A 50 6.56 22.01 12.92
CA PRO A 50 5.62 23.08 13.35
C PRO A 50 4.72 23.62 12.23
N HIS A 51 5.14 23.46 10.97
CA HIS A 51 4.39 23.86 9.78
C HIS A 51 3.62 22.69 9.12
N LEU A 52 3.42 21.58 9.86
CA LEU A 52 2.66 20.42 9.40
C LEU A 52 1.19 20.81 9.15
N THR A 53 0.70 20.57 7.93
CA THR A 53 -0.70 20.77 7.61
C THR A 53 -1.52 19.56 8.06
N VAL A 54 -2.33 19.73 9.10
CA VAL A 54 -3.21 18.66 9.62
C VAL A 54 -4.57 18.73 8.92
N ILE A 55 -4.98 17.61 8.33
CA ILE A 55 -6.23 17.49 7.57
C ILE A 55 -7.12 16.45 8.23
N ARG A 56 -8.41 16.78 8.41
CA ARG A 56 -9.39 15.82 8.91
C ARG A 56 -9.69 14.77 7.85
N GLY A 57 -9.70 13.50 8.25
CA GLY A 57 -10.00 12.39 7.35
C GLY A 57 -11.43 12.40 6.82
N GLU A 58 -11.60 12.05 5.55
CA GLU A 58 -12.89 11.96 4.86
C GLU A 58 -13.17 10.50 4.42
N MET A 59 -13.67 9.69 5.35
CA MET A 59 -13.78 8.23 5.14
C MET A 59 -14.69 7.82 3.97
N ALA A 60 -15.75 8.58 3.70
CA ALA A 60 -16.66 8.30 2.58
C ALA A 60 -15.92 8.36 1.23
N LYS A 61 -15.08 9.39 1.07
CA LYS A 61 -14.23 9.56 -0.10
C LYS A 61 -13.19 8.45 -0.24
N TYR A 62 -12.52 8.08 0.85
CA TYR A 62 -11.52 7.01 0.82
C TYR A 62 -12.15 5.66 0.44
N LYS A 63 -13.35 5.36 0.96
CA LYS A 63 -14.13 4.17 0.57
C LYS A 63 -14.54 4.21 -0.90
N ALA A 64 -14.92 5.37 -1.43
CA ALA A 64 -15.28 5.51 -2.84
C ALA A 64 -14.08 5.20 -3.75
N VAL A 65 -12.91 5.74 -3.43
CA VAL A 65 -11.66 5.48 -4.17
C VAL A 65 -11.22 4.02 -4.04
N ALA A 66 -11.28 3.44 -2.84
CA ALA A 66 -10.98 2.01 -2.64
C ALA A 66 -11.87 1.12 -3.52
N ARG A 67 -13.17 1.43 -3.63
CA ARG A 67 -14.09 0.68 -4.52
C ARG A 67 -13.67 0.70 -5.99
N GLN A 68 -13.17 1.83 -6.48
CA GLN A 68 -12.67 1.95 -7.86
C GLN A 68 -11.46 1.05 -8.08
N VAL A 69 -10.51 1.06 -7.15
CA VAL A 69 -9.31 0.21 -7.23
C VAL A 69 -9.65 -1.27 -7.12
N PHE A 70 -10.53 -1.64 -6.20
CA PHE A 70 -10.99 -3.03 -6.08
C PHE A 70 -11.81 -3.50 -7.30
N ALA A 71 -12.40 -2.59 -8.08
CA ALA A 71 -13.02 -2.96 -9.36
C ALA A 71 -11.94 -3.40 -10.35
N ILE A 72 -10.83 -2.65 -10.46
CA ILE A 72 -9.67 -3.02 -11.31
C ILE A 72 -9.09 -4.38 -10.87
N TYR A 73 -8.99 -4.64 -9.57
CA TYR A 73 -8.50 -5.92 -9.06
C TYR A 73 -9.38 -7.11 -9.49
N ARG A 74 -10.71 -6.93 -9.47
CA ARG A 74 -11.68 -7.98 -9.85
C ARG A 74 -11.63 -8.35 -11.32
N GLU A 75 -11.16 -7.46 -12.17
CA GLU A 75 -10.96 -7.77 -13.60
C GLU A 75 -9.78 -8.73 -13.83
N VAL A 76 -8.88 -8.87 -12.85
CA VAL A 76 -7.74 -9.80 -12.94
C VAL A 76 -8.08 -11.14 -12.31
N THR A 77 -8.73 -11.14 -11.15
CA THR A 77 -9.11 -12.35 -10.42
C THR A 77 -10.26 -12.09 -9.45
N ASP A 78 -11.15 -13.07 -9.29
CA ASP A 78 -12.17 -13.04 -8.22
C ASP A 78 -11.60 -13.45 -6.86
N LEU A 79 -10.38 -14.00 -6.85
CA LEU A 79 -9.69 -14.49 -5.68
C LEU A 79 -8.97 -13.37 -4.93
N ILE A 80 -9.76 -12.48 -4.34
CA ILE A 80 -9.29 -11.29 -3.61
C ILE A 80 -9.56 -11.44 -2.12
N GLU A 81 -8.54 -11.18 -1.31
CA GLU A 81 -8.66 -11.08 0.15
C GLU A 81 -8.25 -9.66 0.61
N PRO A 82 -9.22 -8.78 0.91
CA PRO A 82 -8.94 -7.44 1.45
C PRO A 82 -8.31 -7.53 2.86
N LEU A 83 -7.25 -6.75 3.11
CA LEU A 83 -6.70 -6.57 4.46
C LEU A 83 -7.21 -5.26 5.08
N SER A 84 -7.32 -4.21 4.27
CA SER A 84 -7.74 -2.87 4.67
C SER A 84 -8.43 -2.15 3.49
N LEU A 85 -8.70 -0.85 3.61
CA LEU A 85 -9.19 -0.05 2.49
C LEU A 85 -8.17 0.07 1.36
N ASP A 86 -6.89 0.02 1.72
CA ASP A 86 -5.75 0.32 0.87
C ASP A 86 -4.89 -0.92 0.54
N GLU A 87 -5.21 -2.10 1.07
CA GLU A 87 -4.43 -3.32 0.84
C GLU A 87 -5.31 -4.54 0.53
N ALA A 88 -4.86 -5.36 -0.42
CA ALA A 88 -5.47 -6.66 -0.74
C ALA A 88 -4.44 -7.68 -1.23
N PHE A 89 -4.69 -8.95 -0.92
CA PHE A 89 -4.10 -10.10 -1.61
C PHE A 89 -4.91 -10.46 -2.84
N LEU A 90 -4.22 -10.76 -3.94
CA LEU A 90 -4.79 -11.34 -5.16
C LEU A 90 -4.05 -12.65 -5.43
N ASP A 91 -4.80 -13.75 -5.54
CA ASP A 91 -4.24 -15.00 -6.08
C ASP A 91 -4.51 -15.05 -7.59
N VAL A 92 -3.44 -15.20 -8.35
CA VAL A 92 -3.50 -15.25 -9.82
C VAL A 92 -2.85 -16.52 -10.38
N SER A 93 -2.68 -17.54 -9.54
CA SER A 93 -1.97 -18.77 -9.90
C SER A 93 -2.53 -19.44 -11.15
N GLU A 94 -3.85 -19.34 -11.34
CA GLU A 94 -4.59 -19.94 -12.47
C GLU A 94 -5.05 -18.90 -13.51
N VAL A 95 -4.57 -17.64 -13.41
CA VAL A 95 -4.97 -16.57 -14.34
C VAL A 95 -4.08 -16.58 -15.57
N THR A 96 -4.66 -16.56 -16.76
CA THR A 96 -3.93 -16.60 -18.05
C THR A 96 -3.66 -15.24 -18.67
N LEU A 97 -4.24 -14.16 -18.13
CA LEU A 97 -3.95 -12.78 -18.52
C LEU A 97 -2.44 -12.51 -18.52
N HIS A 98 -1.96 -11.66 -19.43
CA HIS A 98 -0.53 -11.36 -19.55
C HIS A 98 0.37 -12.62 -19.60
N HIS A 99 -0.09 -13.67 -20.28
CA HIS A 99 0.61 -14.97 -20.39
C HIS A 99 0.85 -15.66 -19.04
N GLY A 100 -0.01 -15.44 -18.05
CA GLY A 100 0.17 -15.93 -16.68
C GLY A 100 1.28 -15.23 -15.91
N SER A 101 1.84 -14.15 -16.45
CA SER A 101 2.90 -13.40 -15.77
C SER A 101 2.33 -12.52 -14.68
N ALA A 102 2.57 -13.01 -13.47
CA ALA A 102 2.39 -12.32 -12.22
C ALA A 102 2.88 -10.86 -12.19
N THR A 103 4.12 -10.67 -12.62
CA THR A 103 4.78 -9.37 -12.68
C THR A 103 4.04 -8.43 -13.63
N LEU A 104 3.71 -8.89 -14.84
CA LEU A 104 3.03 -8.07 -15.85
C LEU A 104 1.61 -7.70 -15.41
N MET A 105 0.89 -8.61 -14.75
CA MET A 105 -0.42 -8.29 -14.16
C MET A 105 -0.30 -7.18 -13.12
N ALA A 106 0.69 -7.27 -12.21
CA ALA A 106 0.91 -6.25 -11.20
C ALA A 106 1.30 -4.88 -11.80
N GLU A 107 2.13 -4.87 -12.84
CA GLU A 107 2.47 -3.65 -13.59
C GLU A 107 1.23 -3.04 -14.28
N ALA A 108 0.44 -3.86 -14.95
CA ALA A 108 -0.79 -3.42 -15.61
C ALA A 108 -1.80 -2.84 -14.62
N ILE A 109 -1.98 -3.47 -13.46
CA ILE A 109 -2.84 -2.93 -12.38
C ILE A 109 -2.31 -1.58 -11.91
N ARG A 110 -0.99 -1.46 -11.66
CA ARG A 110 -0.38 -0.20 -11.21
C ARG A 110 -0.61 0.93 -12.19
N GLU A 111 -0.36 0.67 -13.48
CA GLU A 111 -0.57 1.64 -14.54
C GLU A 111 -2.05 2.05 -14.66
N ARG A 112 -2.96 1.07 -14.61
CA ARG A 112 -4.40 1.33 -14.66
C ARG A 112 -4.89 2.15 -13.48
N VAL A 113 -4.47 1.83 -12.25
CA VAL A 113 -4.86 2.62 -11.07
C VAL A 113 -4.32 4.05 -11.18
N SER A 114 -3.09 4.22 -11.66
CA SER A 114 -2.51 5.54 -11.93
C SER A 114 -3.35 6.33 -12.94
N ARG A 115 -3.66 5.72 -14.09
CA ARG A 115 -4.39 6.37 -15.19
C ARG A 115 -5.87 6.63 -14.89
N GLU A 116 -6.57 5.65 -14.32
CA GLU A 116 -8.03 5.68 -14.15
C GLU A 116 -8.45 6.34 -12.83
N VAL A 117 -7.65 6.19 -11.76
CA VAL A 117 -7.99 6.68 -10.42
C VAL A 117 -7.14 7.90 -10.01
N GLY A 118 -6.00 8.12 -10.66
CA GLY A 118 -5.13 9.27 -10.39
C GLY A 118 -4.30 9.13 -9.10
N ILE A 119 -4.05 7.89 -8.65
CA ILE A 119 -3.24 7.57 -7.48
C ILE A 119 -2.25 6.44 -7.80
N THR A 120 -1.14 6.39 -7.08
CA THR A 120 -0.15 5.31 -7.23
C THR A 120 -0.44 4.11 -6.34
N VAL A 121 0.01 2.93 -6.73
CA VAL A 121 0.04 1.74 -5.85
C VAL A 121 1.39 1.07 -5.94
N SER A 122 1.84 0.50 -4.84
CA SER A 122 2.99 -0.40 -4.81
C SER A 122 2.52 -1.83 -4.76
N ALA A 123 3.29 -2.72 -5.38
CA ALA A 123 2.95 -4.12 -5.52
C ALA A 123 4.11 -5.01 -5.06
N GLY A 124 3.78 -6.10 -4.38
CA GLY A 124 4.70 -7.15 -4.00
C GLY A 124 4.22 -8.46 -4.57
N VAL A 125 5.11 -9.18 -5.25
CA VAL A 125 4.82 -10.43 -5.93
C VAL A 125 5.64 -11.55 -5.33
N ALA A 126 5.00 -12.63 -4.86
CA ALA A 126 5.72 -13.75 -4.27
C ALA A 126 4.93 -15.08 -4.33
N PRO A 127 5.56 -16.23 -4.00
CA PRO A 127 4.90 -17.54 -3.96
C PRO A 127 3.97 -17.73 -2.75
N ASN A 128 3.92 -16.76 -1.83
CA ASN A 128 3.01 -16.78 -0.70
C ASN A 128 2.69 -15.37 -0.21
N LYS A 129 1.63 -15.28 0.58
CA LYS A 129 1.10 -14.05 1.15
C LYS A 129 2.12 -13.27 2.01
N PHE A 130 2.86 -13.96 2.85
CA PHE A 130 3.79 -13.33 3.78
C PHE A 130 4.90 -12.58 3.03
N LEU A 131 5.52 -13.25 2.07
CA LEU A 131 6.56 -12.65 1.23
C LEU A 131 5.99 -11.55 0.32
N ALA A 132 4.77 -11.72 -0.19
CA ALA A 132 4.12 -10.70 -1.00
C ALA A 132 3.88 -9.40 -0.21
N LYS A 133 3.51 -9.49 1.08
CA LYS A 133 3.36 -8.31 1.96
C LYS A 133 4.66 -7.58 2.10
N ILE A 134 5.72 -8.30 2.46
CA ILE A 134 7.04 -7.71 2.67
C ILE A 134 7.57 -7.10 1.36
N ALA A 135 7.40 -7.80 0.23
CA ALA A 135 7.76 -7.28 -1.09
C ALA A 135 7.03 -5.98 -1.42
N SER A 136 5.74 -5.88 -1.11
CA SER A 136 4.95 -4.68 -1.43
C SER A 136 5.41 -3.43 -0.70
N ASP A 137 6.08 -3.60 0.45
CA ASP A 137 6.69 -2.51 1.22
C ASP A 137 8.13 -2.20 0.77
N TRP A 138 8.79 -3.09 0.02
CA TRP A 138 10.23 -3.04 -0.24
C TRP A 138 10.67 -1.87 -1.12
N ASN A 139 9.89 -1.59 -2.18
CA ASN A 139 10.21 -0.57 -3.19
C ASN A 139 9.24 0.64 -3.13
N LYS A 140 8.56 0.88 -2.00
CA LYS A 140 7.67 2.04 -1.86
C LYS A 140 8.44 3.38 -1.92
N PRO A 141 7.85 4.46 -2.45
CA PRO A 141 6.54 4.54 -3.11
C PRO A 141 6.55 4.08 -4.57
N ASP A 142 5.35 3.77 -5.08
CA ASP A 142 5.08 3.50 -6.50
C ASP A 142 6.07 2.47 -7.11
N GLY A 143 6.34 1.41 -6.36
CA GLY A 143 7.29 0.37 -6.76
C GLY A 143 6.64 -1.00 -6.92
N LEU A 144 7.33 -1.86 -7.64
CA LEU A 144 7.04 -3.28 -7.75
C LEU A 144 8.24 -4.06 -7.24
N CYS A 145 8.02 -5.06 -6.39
CA CYS A 145 9.05 -5.99 -5.94
C CYS A 145 8.59 -7.42 -6.21
N VAL A 146 9.44 -8.22 -6.86
CA VAL A 146 9.13 -9.60 -7.24
C VAL A 146 10.12 -10.53 -6.56
N ILE A 147 9.61 -11.49 -5.80
CA ILE A 147 10.37 -12.56 -5.16
C ILE A 147 9.99 -13.85 -5.88
N THR A 148 10.89 -14.37 -6.70
CA THR A 148 10.70 -15.66 -7.37
C THR A 148 11.03 -16.83 -6.45
N PRO A 149 10.52 -18.05 -6.68
CA PRO A 149 10.79 -19.20 -5.82
C PRO A 149 12.28 -19.44 -5.56
N ASP A 150 13.13 -19.28 -6.57
CA ASP A 150 14.60 -19.41 -6.49
C ASP A 150 15.27 -18.30 -5.66
N LYS A 151 14.61 -17.16 -5.47
CA LYS A 151 15.12 -16.03 -4.68
C LYS A 151 14.66 -16.03 -3.23
N VAL A 152 13.73 -16.91 -2.85
CA VAL A 152 13.12 -16.92 -1.51
C VAL A 152 14.19 -17.00 -0.41
N ASP A 153 15.11 -17.96 -0.49
CA ASP A 153 16.13 -18.16 0.55
C ASP A 153 17.03 -16.94 0.71
N SER A 154 17.52 -16.40 -0.41
CA SER A 154 18.35 -15.19 -0.42
C SER A 154 17.59 -13.98 0.14
N PHE A 155 16.30 -13.85 -0.18
CA PHE A 155 15.48 -12.75 0.31
C PHE A 155 15.23 -12.85 1.81
N VAL A 156 14.94 -14.05 2.32
CA VAL A 156 14.72 -14.29 3.75
C VAL A 156 15.96 -13.96 4.57
N GLN A 157 17.17 -14.23 4.06
CA GLN A 157 18.43 -13.86 4.73
C GLN A 157 18.61 -12.34 4.87
N LEU A 158 18.01 -11.55 3.98
CA LEU A 158 18.04 -10.08 4.05
C LEU A 158 17.03 -9.51 5.05
N LEU A 159 16.10 -10.33 5.58
CA LEU A 159 15.08 -9.86 6.51
C LEU A 159 15.67 -9.68 7.91
N SER A 160 15.85 -8.42 8.32
CA SER A 160 16.02 -8.09 9.73
C SER A 160 14.73 -8.40 10.51
N VAL A 161 14.83 -8.96 11.72
CA VAL A 161 13.69 -9.30 12.61
C VAL A 161 12.71 -8.13 12.83
N LYS A 162 13.15 -6.88 12.68
CA LYS A 162 12.29 -5.69 12.79
C LYS A 162 11.32 -5.48 11.60
N ARG A 163 11.57 -6.11 10.45
CA ARG A 163 10.70 -6.01 9.25
C ARG A 163 9.64 -7.12 9.18
N SER A 164 9.74 -8.15 10.02
CA SER A 164 8.88 -9.34 9.95
C SER A 164 7.62 -9.29 10.83
N THR A 165 7.39 -8.21 11.57
CA THR A 165 6.40 -8.15 12.67
C THR A 165 4.96 -7.83 12.28
N ALA A 166 4.61 -7.73 10.99
CA ALA A 166 3.29 -7.29 10.57
C ALA A 166 2.50 -8.37 9.82
N LEU A 167 2.03 -9.43 10.51
CA LEU A 167 0.79 -10.14 10.15
C LEU A 167 0.35 -11.13 11.24
N ALA A 168 -0.93 -11.04 11.61
CA ALA A 168 -1.66 -12.09 12.31
C ALA A 168 -2.01 -13.22 11.32
N PRO A 169 -2.11 -14.50 11.76
CA PRO A 169 -2.42 -15.61 10.87
C PRO A 169 -3.87 -15.51 10.35
N ALA A 170 -4.05 -15.10 9.10
CA ALA A 170 -5.31 -15.33 8.39
C ALA A 170 -5.45 -16.84 8.09
N ARG A 171 -6.65 -17.39 8.30
CA ARG A 171 -6.94 -18.83 8.11
C ARG A 171 -6.47 -19.29 6.72
N PRO A 172 -5.93 -20.52 6.60
CA PRO A 172 -5.56 -21.05 5.31
C PRO A 172 -6.83 -21.40 4.53
N LYS A 173 -7.23 -20.54 3.59
CA LYS A 173 -7.75 -21.08 2.31
C LYS A 173 -6.56 -21.69 1.59
N SER A 174 -6.73 -22.85 0.96
CA SER A 174 -5.66 -23.53 0.24
C SER A 174 -5.30 -22.74 -1.02
N TRP A 175 -4.42 -21.75 -0.86
CA TRP A 175 -3.81 -21.00 -1.95
C TRP A 175 -2.56 -21.76 -2.40
N ARG A 176 -2.48 -22.13 -3.68
CA ARG A 176 -1.32 -22.79 -4.28
C ARG A 176 -0.90 -21.96 -5.49
N GLY A 177 0.27 -21.32 -5.43
CA GLY A 177 0.89 -20.61 -6.56
C GLY A 177 1.24 -19.15 -6.26
N TRP A 178 1.19 -18.29 -7.29
CA TRP A 178 1.64 -16.90 -7.23
C TRP A 178 0.58 -15.96 -6.62
N ILE A 179 1.01 -15.17 -5.63
CA ILE A 179 0.15 -14.24 -4.89
C ILE A 179 0.79 -12.86 -4.90
N PHE A 180 -0.01 -11.82 -5.17
CA PHE A 180 0.43 -10.44 -5.03
C PHE A 180 -0.27 -9.75 -3.88
N ILE A 181 0.46 -8.87 -3.20
CA ILE A 181 -0.14 -7.79 -2.44
C ILE A 181 -0.02 -6.53 -3.24
N LEU A 182 -1.14 -5.83 -3.35
CA LEU A 182 -1.15 -4.44 -3.75
C LEU A 182 -1.44 -3.60 -2.52
N ALA A 183 -0.54 -2.65 -2.25
CA ALA A 183 -0.70 -1.63 -1.22
C ALA A 183 -0.81 -0.26 -1.91
N LEU A 184 -1.95 0.37 -1.73
CA LEU A 184 -2.24 1.71 -2.20
C LEU A 184 -1.39 2.71 -1.41
N ILE A 185 -0.80 3.66 -2.12
CA ILE A 185 -0.17 4.82 -1.50
C ILE A 185 -0.80 6.02 -2.15
N CYS A 186 -1.46 6.86 -1.35
CA CYS A 186 -2.18 8.03 -1.82
C CYS A 186 -1.23 9.18 -2.27
N VAL A 187 -0.22 8.87 -3.10
CA VAL A 187 0.60 9.83 -3.84
C VAL A 187 -0.09 10.09 -5.19
N PRO A 188 -0.16 11.36 -5.66
CA PRO A 188 -0.64 11.61 -7.01
C PRO A 188 0.21 10.82 -8.02
N ALA A 189 -0.46 10.29 -9.05
CA ALA A 189 0.23 9.87 -10.26
C ALA A 189 1.09 11.04 -10.80
N ARG A 190 2.33 10.75 -11.20
CA ARG A 190 3.24 11.72 -11.80
C ARG A 190 2.75 12.14 -13.18
#